data_AF-A0A0F9C9M1-F1
#
_entry.id   AF-A0A0F9C9M1-F1
#
_cell.length_a   1.000
_cell.length_b   1.000
_cell.length_c   1.000
_cell.angle_alpha   90.00
_cell.angle_beta   90.00
_cell.angle_gamma   90.00
#
_symmetry.space_group_name_H-M   'P 1'
#
loop_
_entity.id
_entity.type
_entity.pdbx_description
1 polymer ?
#
loop_
_entity_poly.entity_id
_entity_poly.type
_entity_poly.pdbx_seq_one_letter_code
_entity_poly.pdbx_strand_id
1 'polypeptide(L)'
;PEIARTADEIGCLLAVSFHATTDEVRDKLVPINKKWNIAALLDALRSYPKLTNSERITFEYVMLDGVNDSDEDARRLVKLIEGIPAKINLIPFNEWPGAPYKRSSNNRIRAFADIIYKAGYASPIRTPRGEDIMAACGQLKSATERARNPRRQVEAEAQAPADNG
;
A
#
# COMPACT_ATOMS: atom_id res chain seq x y z
N PRO A 1 1.96 -17.72 3.60
CA PRO A 1 0.81 -16.99 3.01
C PRO A 1 -0.15 -17.97 2.33
N GLU A 2 -1.47 -17.76 2.38
CA GLU A 2 -2.48 -18.67 1.77
C GLU A 2 -2.60 -18.52 0.24
N ILE A 3 -1.62 -17.86 -0.40
CA ILE A 3 -1.64 -17.48 -1.81
C ILE A 3 -1.81 -18.69 -2.74
N ALA A 4 -1.17 -19.81 -2.41
CA ALA A 4 -1.26 -21.04 -3.19
C ALA A 4 -2.70 -21.58 -3.28
N ARG A 5 -3.45 -21.55 -2.17
CA ARG A 5 -4.85 -22.03 -2.15
C ARG A 5 -5.78 -21.16 -3.00
N THR A 6 -5.56 -19.84 -2.99
CA THR A 6 -6.34 -18.92 -3.84
C THR A 6 -6.17 -19.22 -5.33
N ALA A 7 -4.97 -19.64 -5.76
CA ALA A 7 -4.67 -19.95 -7.16
C ALA A 7 -5.52 -21.11 -7.71
N ASP A 8 -5.73 -22.12 -6.87
CA ASP A 8 -6.44 -23.35 -7.19
C ASP A 8 -7.96 -23.18 -7.07
N GLU A 9 -8.42 -22.38 -6.11
CA GLU A 9 -9.84 -22.25 -5.77
C GLU A 9 -10.56 -21.10 -6.49
N ILE A 10 -9.84 -20.01 -6.85
CA ILE A 10 -10.46 -18.74 -7.23
C ILE A 10 -9.77 -18.19 -8.49
N GLY A 11 -10.42 -18.30 -9.65
CA GLY A 11 -9.93 -17.81 -10.94
C GLY A 11 -9.95 -16.27 -11.08
N CYS A 12 -9.36 -15.55 -10.12
CA CYS A 12 -9.26 -14.10 -10.12
C CYS A 12 -7.82 -13.62 -10.37
N LEU A 13 -7.67 -12.37 -10.82
CA LEU A 13 -6.35 -11.74 -10.96
C LEU A 13 -5.78 -11.42 -9.57
N LEU A 14 -4.51 -11.78 -9.34
CA LEU A 14 -3.84 -11.54 -8.07
C LEU A 14 -3.24 -10.13 -8.01
N ALA A 15 -3.60 -9.39 -6.96
CA ALA A 15 -2.95 -8.14 -6.57
C ALA A 15 -2.34 -8.27 -5.16
N VAL A 16 -1.14 -7.72 -4.98
CA VAL A 16 -0.35 -7.80 -3.75
C VAL A 16 -0.03 -6.41 -3.25
N SER A 17 -0.47 -6.09 -2.02
CA SER A 17 -0.04 -4.89 -1.29
C SER A 17 1.44 -5.00 -0.89
N PHE A 18 2.32 -4.48 -1.74
CA PHE A 18 3.76 -4.63 -1.59
C PHE A 18 4.38 -3.47 -0.81
N HIS A 19 4.19 -2.24 -1.33
CA HIS A 19 4.42 -0.95 -0.67
C HIS A 19 5.83 -0.64 -0.12
N ALA A 20 6.77 -1.58 -0.11
CA ALA A 20 8.15 -1.34 0.33
C ALA A 20 9.07 -2.42 -0.22
N THR A 21 10.35 -2.09 -0.35
CA THR A 21 11.38 -2.98 -0.92
C THR A 21 12.48 -3.38 0.07
N THR A 22 12.30 -3.05 1.35
CA THR A 22 13.05 -3.63 2.47
C THR A 22 12.09 -4.07 3.57
N ASP A 23 12.48 -5.06 4.37
CA ASP A 23 11.64 -5.56 5.46
C ASP A 23 11.45 -4.50 6.55
N GLU A 24 12.43 -3.63 6.81
CA GLU A 24 12.35 -2.59 7.84
C GLU A 24 11.27 -1.55 7.54
N VAL A 25 11.12 -1.16 6.27
CA VAL A 25 10.06 -0.26 5.83
C VAL A 25 8.74 -1.02 5.75
N ARG A 26 8.76 -2.25 5.23
CA ARG A 26 7.54 -3.05 5.04
C ARG A 26 6.90 -3.46 6.36
N ASP A 27 7.68 -3.72 7.40
CA ASP A 27 7.18 -4.00 8.76
C ASP A 27 6.37 -2.86 9.36
N LYS A 28 6.66 -1.62 8.96
CA LYS A 28 5.93 -0.42 9.40
C LYS A 28 4.67 -0.20 8.57
N LEU A 29 4.77 -0.35 7.24
CA LEU A 29 3.67 -0.06 6.32
C LEU A 29 2.65 -1.20 6.21
N VAL A 30 3.13 -2.45 6.29
CA VAL A 30 2.36 -3.68 6.07
C VAL A 30 2.73 -4.68 7.18
N PRO A 31 2.17 -4.55 8.41
CA PRO A 31 2.64 -5.28 9.60
C PRO A 31 2.62 -6.81 9.51
N ILE A 32 1.86 -7.39 8.57
CA ILE A 32 1.89 -8.83 8.27
C ILE A 32 3.27 -9.30 7.77
N ASN A 33 4.13 -8.39 7.31
CA ASN A 33 5.50 -8.67 6.90
C ASN A 33 6.34 -9.32 8.00
N LYS A 34 6.10 -8.96 9.27
CA LYS A 34 6.77 -9.58 10.44
C LYS A 34 6.52 -11.09 10.55
N LYS A 35 5.39 -11.56 10.01
CA LYS A 35 5.06 -12.99 9.93
C LYS A 35 5.53 -13.60 8.61
N TRP A 36 5.40 -12.85 7.51
CA TRP A 36 5.77 -13.29 6.16
C TRP A 36 6.55 -12.18 5.45
N ASN A 37 7.88 -12.25 5.57
CA ASN A 37 8.78 -11.23 5.04
C ASN A 37 8.79 -11.18 3.50
N ILE A 38 9.48 -10.20 2.92
CA ILE A 38 9.52 -10.00 1.46
C ILE A 38 9.98 -11.27 0.73
N ALA A 39 11.03 -11.94 1.22
CA ALA A 39 11.56 -13.15 0.61
C ALA A 39 10.52 -14.27 0.57
N ALA A 40 9.91 -14.59 1.72
CA ALA A 40 8.88 -15.63 1.81
C ALA A 40 7.64 -15.30 0.96
N LEU A 41 7.28 -14.01 0.85
CA LEU A 41 6.22 -13.55 -0.05
C LEU A 41 6.59 -13.81 -1.51
N LEU A 42 7.77 -13.36 -1.96
CA LEU A 42 8.19 -13.50 -3.36
C LEU A 42 8.35 -14.97 -3.76
N ASP A 43 8.84 -15.83 -2.88
CA ASP A 43 8.95 -17.27 -3.14
C ASP A 43 7.57 -17.91 -3.34
N ALA A 44 6.57 -17.51 -2.53
CA ALA A 44 5.19 -17.94 -2.72
C ALA A 44 4.55 -17.38 -4.01
N LEU A 45 4.95 -16.20 -4.45
CA LEU A 45 4.46 -15.61 -5.71
C LEU A 45 5.09 -16.29 -6.93
N ARG A 46 6.38 -16.67 -6.87
CA ARG A 46 7.06 -17.41 -7.95
C ARG A 46 6.48 -18.79 -8.19
N SER A 47 5.98 -19.44 -7.13
CA SER A 47 5.33 -20.75 -7.22
C SER A 47 3.84 -20.69 -7.56
N TYR A 48 3.28 -19.49 -7.81
CA TYR A 48 1.86 -19.33 -8.11
C TYR A 48 1.51 -20.03 -9.44
N PRO A 49 0.63 -21.05 -9.44
CA PRO A 49 0.21 -21.70 -10.66
C PRO A 49 -0.62 -20.70 -11.47
N LYS A 50 -0.32 -20.56 -12.78
CA LYS A 50 -0.88 -19.57 -13.74
C LYS A 50 -0.11 -18.26 -13.92
N LEU A 51 1.19 -18.22 -13.61
CA LEU A 51 2.03 -17.13 -14.08
C LEU A 51 2.21 -17.18 -15.61
N THR A 52 1.34 -16.48 -16.34
CA THR A 52 1.45 -16.27 -17.78
C THR A 52 1.62 -14.79 -18.11
N ASN A 53 2.06 -14.45 -19.32
CA ASN A 53 2.15 -13.05 -19.74
C ASN A 53 0.80 -12.31 -19.73
N SER A 54 -0.31 -13.05 -19.87
CA SER A 54 -1.70 -12.58 -19.76
C SER A 54 -2.19 -12.46 -18.32
N GLU A 55 -1.63 -13.24 -17.39
CA GLU A 55 -2.02 -13.30 -15.98
C GLU A 55 -0.86 -12.82 -15.10
N ARG A 56 -0.60 -11.51 -15.16
CA ARG A 56 0.46 -10.87 -14.37
C ARG A 56 -0.01 -10.60 -12.95
N ILE A 57 0.89 -10.77 -11.98
CA ILE A 57 0.67 -10.31 -10.61
C ILE A 57 0.75 -8.79 -10.58
N THR A 58 -0.25 -8.14 -10.00
CA THR A 58 -0.23 -6.69 -9.78
C THR A 58 0.39 -6.39 -8.42
N PHE A 59 1.53 -5.71 -8.40
CA PHE A 59 2.14 -5.20 -7.18
C PHE A 59 1.62 -3.78 -6.93
N GLU A 60 0.81 -3.61 -5.90
CA GLU A 60 0.33 -2.31 -5.45
C GLU A 60 1.43 -1.61 -4.65
N TYR A 61 1.75 -0.36 -5.00
CA TYR A 61 2.83 0.40 -4.37
C TYR A 61 2.37 1.84 -4.10
N VAL A 62 2.12 2.16 -2.83
CA VAL A 62 1.78 3.52 -2.41
C VAL A 62 3.03 4.39 -2.42
N MET A 63 2.90 5.60 -2.94
CA MET A 63 4.01 6.56 -3.08
C MET A 63 4.02 7.52 -1.90
N LEU A 64 4.93 7.27 -0.94
CA LEU A 64 5.09 8.04 0.28
C LEU A 64 6.41 8.82 0.25
N ASP A 65 6.29 10.14 0.36
CA ASP A 65 7.40 11.09 0.24
C ASP A 65 8.51 10.78 1.26
N GLY A 66 9.71 10.47 0.77
CA GLY A 66 10.91 10.23 1.58
C GLY A 66 10.88 8.93 2.40
N VAL A 67 9.90 8.05 2.21
CA VAL A 67 9.75 6.80 2.98
C VAL A 67 10.09 5.57 2.14
N ASN A 68 9.53 5.49 0.94
CA ASN A 68 9.62 4.31 0.09
C ASN A 68 9.72 4.66 -1.40
N ASP A 69 9.96 5.93 -1.69
CA ASP A 69 9.83 6.47 -3.03
C ASP A 69 11.17 6.81 -3.65
N SER A 70 12.33 6.43 -3.11
CA SER A 70 13.63 6.77 -3.69
C SER A 70 13.92 6.06 -5.02
N ASP A 71 14.91 6.54 -5.75
CA ASP A 71 15.36 5.92 -7.00
C ASP A 71 15.97 4.52 -6.73
N GLU A 72 16.62 4.38 -5.58
CA GLU A 72 17.16 3.14 -5.05
C GLU A 72 16.04 2.14 -4.72
N ASP A 73 14.92 2.62 -4.17
CA ASP A 73 13.73 1.79 -3.93
C ASP A 73 13.16 1.25 -5.23
N ALA A 74 13.08 2.06 -6.30
CA ALA A 74 12.61 1.61 -7.62
C ALA A 74 13.52 0.53 -8.21
N ARG A 75 14.85 0.71 -8.14
CA ARG A 75 15.81 -0.29 -8.63
C ARG A 75 15.79 -1.57 -7.80
N ARG A 76 15.62 -1.47 -6.48
CA ARG A 76 15.41 -2.63 -5.60
C ARG A 76 14.13 -3.36 -5.97
N LEU A 77 13.04 -2.63 -6.24
CA LEU A 77 11.76 -3.23 -6.65
C LEU A 77 11.93 -4.09 -7.89
N VAL A 78 12.55 -3.53 -8.94
CA VAL A 78 12.83 -4.25 -10.19
C VAL A 78 13.62 -5.54 -9.94
N LYS A 79 14.68 -5.48 -9.13
CA LYS A 79 15.49 -6.65 -8.78
C LYS A 79 14.70 -7.71 -8.00
N LEU A 80 13.84 -7.30 -7.08
CA LEU A 80 13.05 -8.22 -6.25
C LEU A 80 12.03 -9.02 -7.08
N ILE A 81 11.41 -8.38 -8.07
CA ILE A 81 10.35 -8.99 -8.89
C ILE A 81 10.87 -9.61 -10.19
N GLU A 82 12.20 -9.64 -10.39
CA GLU A 82 12.81 -10.26 -11.55
C GLU A 82 12.35 -11.72 -11.70
N GLY A 83 12.00 -12.10 -12.93
CA GLY A 83 11.45 -13.43 -13.25
C GLY A 83 9.96 -13.63 -12.90
N ILE A 84 9.30 -12.65 -12.28
CA ILE A 84 7.85 -12.70 -12.03
C ILE A 84 7.12 -11.89 -13.12
N PRO A 85 6.17 -12.48 -13.87
CA PRO A 85 5.27 -11.72 -14.73
C PRO A 85 4.46 -10.71 -13.90
N ALA A 86 4.86 -9.44 -13.94
CA ALA A 86 4.37 -8.44 -13.02
C ALA A 86 3.95 -7.14 -13.69
N LYS A 87 3.11 -6.40 -12.98
CA LYS A 87 2.76 -5.00 -13.22
C LYS A 87 2.82 -4.27 -11.89
N ILE A 88 3.31 -3.04 -11.89
CA ILE A 88 3.41 -2.22 -10.68
C ILE A 88 2.36 -1.12 -10.76
N ASN A 89 1.37 -1.14 -9.87
CA ASN A 89 0.38 -0.08 -9.80
C ASN A 89 0.84 0.96 -8.78
N LEU A 90 1.27 2.13 -9.26
CA LEU A 90 1.72 3.23 -8.41
C LEU A 90 0.51 4.02 -7.93
N ILE A 91 0.35 4.13 -6.62
CA ILE A 91 -0.79 4.80 -6.00
C ILE A 91 -0.27 6.08 -5.32
N PRO A 92 -0.57 7.28 -5.86
CA PRO A 92 -0.36 8.52 -5.12
C PRO A 92 -1.09 8.46 -3.79
N PHE A 93 -0.38 8.68 -2.68
CA PHE A 93 -0.98 8.63 -1.34
C PHE A 93 -2.07 9.70 -1.19
N ASN A 94 -3.23 9.37 -0.63
CA ASN A 94 -4.24 10.37 -0.33
C ASN A 94 -3.98 10.97 1.06
N GLU A 95 -3.61 12.24 1.13
CA GLU A 95 -3.37 12.91 2.41
C GLU A 95 -4.69 13.22 3.14
N TRP A 96 -4.62 13.30 4.46
CA TRP A 96 -5.70 13.80 5.32
C TRP A 96 -5.09 14.59 6.49
N PRO A 97 -5.85 15.48 7.15
CA PRO A 97 -5.34 16.21 8.31
C PRO A 97 -4.79 15.28 9.39
N GLY A 98 -3.50 15.46 9.74
CA GLY A 98 -2.80 14.62 10.72
C GLY A 98 -2.31 13.27 10.17
N ALA A 99 -2.32 13.04 8.86
CA ALA A 99 -1.72 11.85 8.26
C ALA A 99 -0.23 11.73 8.64
N PRO A 100 0.26 10.52 9.00
CA PRO A 100 1.65 10.33 9.40
C PRO A 100 2.64 10.37 8.23
N TYR A 101 2.14 10.43 6.99
CA TYR A 101 2.92 10.43 5.77
C TYR A 101 2.44 11.50 4.81
N LYS A 102 3.26 11.81 3.82
CA LYS A 102 2.97 12.75 2.73
C LYS A 102 2.99 12.05 1.38
N ARG A 103 2.27 12.60 0.42
CA ARG A 103 2.28 12.18 -0.98
C ARG A 103 3.60 12.59 -1.62
N SER A 104 4.27 11.63 -2.26
CA SER A 104 5.40 11.93 -3.13
C SER A 104 5.00 12.92 -4.22
N SER A 105 5.86 13.88 -4.55
CA SER A 105 5.58 14.83 -5.63
C SER A 105 5.30 14.12 -6.98
N ASN A 106 4.50 14.74 -7.84
CA ASN A 106 4.20 14.17 -9.16
C ASN A 106 5.46 13.89 -10.01
N ASN A 107 6.50 14.72 -9.88
CA ASN A 107 7.77 14.49 -10.57
C ASN A 107 8.50 13.27 -10.00
N ARG A 108 8.48 13.09 -8.67
CA ARG A 108 9.06 11.92 -8.00
C ARG A 108 8.35 10.62 -8.39
N ILE A 109 7.02 10.63 -8.41
CA ILE A 109 6.21 9.48 -8.84
C ILE A 109 6.52 9.10 -10.30
N ARG A 110 6.61 10.09 -11.20
CA ARG A 110 6.94 9.86 -12.62
C ARG A 110 8.35 9.32 -12.80
N ALA A 111 9.33 9.83 -12.06
CA ALA A 111 10.70 9.32 -12.10
C ALA A 111 10.80 7.87 -11.62
N PHE A 112 10.10 7.53 -10.52
CA PHE A 112 10.00 6.16 -10.03
C PHE A 112 9.34 5.23 -11.07
N ALA A 113 8.25 5.68 -11.70
CA ALA A 113 7.58 4.96 -12.77
C ALA A 113 8.49 4.73 -13.98
N ASP A 114 9.22 5.74 -14.41
CA ASP A 114 10.11 5.68 -15.58
C ASP A 114 11.25 4.66 -15.38
N ILE A 115 11.81 4.54 -14.18
CA ILE A 115 12.81 3.51 -13.85
C ILE A 115 12.23 2.10 -14.05
N ILE A 116 11.01 1.87 -13.55
CA ILE A 116 10.33 0.57 -13.66
C ILE A 116 9.96 0.26 -15.11
N TYR A 117 9.47 1.27 -15.83
CA TYR A 117 9.12 1.16 -17.24
C TYR A 117 10.33 0.81 -18.11
N LYS A 118 11.46 1.49 -17.90
CA LYS A 118 12.73 1.20 -18.59
C LYS A 118 13.28 -0.19 -18.30
N ALA A 119 12.92 -0.77 -17.15
CA ALA A 119 13.23 -2.16 -16.83
C ALA A 119 12.26 -3.19 -17.46
N GLY A 120 11.29 -2.75 -18.26
CA GLY A 120 10.37 -3.63 -19.00
C GLY A 120 9.04 -3.93 -18.29
N TYR A 121 8.78 -3.32 -17.14
CA TYR A 121 7.54 -3.54 -16.38
C TYR A 121 6.53 -2.41 -16.60
N ALA A 122 5.26 -2.76 -16.74
CA ALA A 122 4.19 -1.76 -16.78
C ALA A 122 4.03 -1.10 -15.39
N SER A 123 4.05 0.22 -15.35
CA SER A 123 4.01 1.01 -14.11
C SER A 123 2.96 2.13 -14.14
N PRO A 124 1.66 1.86 -14.35
CA PRO A 124 0.66 2.94 -14.37
C PRO A 124 0.60 3.67 -13.03
N ILE A 125 0.36 4.97 -13.13
CA ILE A 125 0.06 5.82 -11.98
C ILE A 125 -1.46 5.92 -11.88
N ARG A 126 -2.02 5.46 -10.77
CA ARG A 126 -3.47 5.51 -10.53
C ARG A 126 -3.94 6.96 -10.45
N THR A 127 -4.93 7.32 -11.25
CA THR A 127 -5.64 8.60 -11.12
C THR A 127 -6.39 8.61 -9.77
N PRO A 128 -6.14 9.59 -8.89
CA PRO A 128 -6.93 9.75 -7.67
C PRO A 128 -8.41 9.90 -8.03
N ARG A 129 -9.28 9.18 -7.33
CA ARG A 129 -10.74 9.34 -7.41
C ARG A 129 -11.24 9.69 -6.03
N GLY A 130 -12.04 10.75 -5.90
CA GLY A 130 -12.73 11.09 -4.65
C GLY A 130 -11.92 11.86 -3.62
N GLU A 131 -10.86 12.59 -4.01
CA GLU A 131 -10.15 13.52 -3.09
C GLU A 131 -11.08 14.61 -2.54
N ASP A 132 -12.07 14.99 -3.35
CA ASP A 132 -13.15 15.93 -3.06
C ASP A 132 -14.18 15.40 -2.06
N ILE A 133 -14.26 14.08 -1.83
CA ILE A 133 -15.29 13.46 -0.98
C ILE A 133 -14.74 12.61 0.18
N MET A 134 -13.44 12.69 0.50
CA MET A 134 -12.78 11.92 1.58
C MET A 134 -13.09 10.40 1.55
N ALA A 135 -13.20 9.81 0.35
CA ALA A 135 -13.61 8.41 0.16
C ALA A 135 -12.46 7.48 -0.29
N ALA A 136 -11.20 7.89 -0.16
CA ALA A 136 -10.07 7.10 -0.64
C ALA A 136 -9.82 5.85 0.23
N CYS A 137 -9.36 4.76 -0.41
CA CYS A 137 -8.93 3.54 0.27
C CYS A 137 -7.87 3.85 1.34
N GLY A 138 -8.17 3.51 2.60
CA GLY A 138 -7.39 3.88 3.79
C GLY A 138 -8.17 4.77 4.76
N GLN A 139 -9.10 5.59 4.27
CA GLN A 139 -9.90 6.51 5.09
C GLN A 139 -11.13 5.85 5.75
N LEU A 140 -11.54 4.68 5.26
CA LEU A 140 -12.65 3.89 5.84
C LEU A 140 -12.37 3.40 7.28
N LYS A 141 -11.10 3.29 7.68
CA LYS A 141 -10.73 2.99 9.09
C LYS A 141 -10.99 4.18 10.02
N SER A 142 -10.77 5.41 9.56
CA SER A 142 -10.91 6.62 10.39
C SER A 142 -12.37 6.90 10.79
N ALA A 143 -13.32 6.54 9.92
CA ALA A 143 -14.74 6.67 10.20
C ALA A 143 -15.23 5.67 11.28
N THR A 144 -14.64 4.47 11.33
CA THR A 144 -15.04 3.43 12.29
C THR A 144 -14.43 3.63 13.68
N GLU A 145 -13.26 4.25 13.81
CA GLU A 145 -12.70 4.63 15.12
C GLU A 145 -13.48 5.76 15.78
N ARG A 146 -13.95 6.75 15.01
CA ARG A 146 -14.84 7.82 15.53
C ARG A 146 -16.14 7.27 16.11
N ALA A 147 -16.68 6.19 15.53
CA ALA A 147 -17.90 5.54 16.03
C ALA A 147 -17.68 4.66 17.28
N ARG A 148 -16.43 4.26 17.59
CA ARG A 148 -16.13 3.33 18.69
C ARG A 148 -15.90 4.01 20.04
N ASN A 149 -15.87 5.34 20.11
CA ASN A 149 -15.57 6.03 21.37
C ASN A 149 -16.62 7.06 21.82
N PRO A 150 -17.92 6.72 21.91
CA PRO A 150 -18.89 7.58 22.59
C PRO A 150 -18.66 7.65 24.10
N ARG A 151 -17.90 6.71 24.70
CA ARG A 151 -17.69 6.65 26.16
C ARG A 151 -16.73 7.72 26.68
N ARG A 152 -15.64 8.05 25.96
CA ARG A 152 -14.73 9.14 26.40
C ARG A 152 -15.33 10.54 26.28
N GLN A 153 -16.32 10.73 25.41
CA GLN A 153 -16.96 12.04 25.22
C GLN A 153 -17.95 12.34 26.35
N VAL A 154 -18.70 11.31 26.79
CA VAL A 154 -19.63 11.43 27.94
C VAL A 154 -18.88 11.58 29.27
N GLU A 155 -17.74 10.92 29.46
CA GLU A 155 -16.91 11.07 30.68
C GLU A 155 -16.25 12.45 30.77
N ALA A 156 -15.88 13.06 29.65
CA ALA A 156 -15.30 14.42 29.63
C ALA A 156 -16.35 15.52 29.92
N GLU A 157 -17.59 15.34 29.47
CA GLU A 157 -18.70 16.26 29.75
C GLU A 157 -19.22 16.14 31.20
N ALA A 158 -19.13 14.95 31.80
CA ALA A 158 -19.55 14.71 33.19
C ALA A 158 -18.58 15.25 34.25
N GLN A 159 -17.35 15.63 33.87
CA GLN A 159 -16.30 16.12 34.79
C GLN A 159 -16.08 17.64 34.73
N ALA A 160 -16.83 18.39 33.93
CA ALA A 160 -16.73 19.84 33.90
C ALA A 160 -17.29 20.42 35.21
N PRO A 161 -16.52 21.21 35.98
CA PRO A 161 -17.04 21.87 37.17
C PRO A 161 -18.11 22.89 36.75
N ALA A 162 -19.25 22.87 37.45
CA ALA A 162 -20.25 23.91 37.35
C ALA A 162 -19.64 25.23 37.84
N ASP A 163 -19.38 26.14 36.90
CA ASP A 163 -18.98 27.52 37.21
C ASP A 163 -20.23 28.26 37.69
N ASN A 164 -20.31 28.48 39.01
CA ASN A 164 -21.29 29.38 39.62
C ASN A 164 -20.61 30.73 39.82
N GLY A 165 -20.84 31.64 38.88
CA GLY A 165 -20.51 33.06 38.95
C GLY A 165 -21.63 33.88 38.34
#